data_AF-A0A151RP98-F1
#
_entry.id   AF-A0A151RP98-F1
#
_cell.length_a   1.000
_cell.length_b   1.000
_cell.length_c   1.000
_cell.angle_alpha   90.00
_cell.angle_beta   90.00
_cell.angle_gamma   90.00
#
_symmetry.space_group_name_H-M   'P 1'
#
loop_
_entity.id
_entity.type
_entity.pdbx_description
1 polymer ?
#
loop_
_entity_poly.entity_id
_entity_poly.type
_entity_poly.pdbx_seq_one_letter_code
_entity_poly.pdbx_strand_id
1 'polypeptide(L)'
;MSDSETTPENSSAPPHPDTAVSFSIWPPAQRTRDAVINRLVETLSAPSVLSKRYGTLSSDEASAAARQIEGEAFSAAAASANASTEGVETLQLYSKEISKRMLETVKARAPPGTAAAEGVSAAVSDDL
;
A
#
# COMPACT_ATOMS: atom_id res chain seq x y z
N MET A 1 -70.13 -3.85 0.70
CA MET A 1 -69.48 -2.57 0.38
C MET A 1 -68.66 -2.16 1.58
N SER A 2 -67.49 -1.58 1.31
CA SER A 2 -66.52 -0.96 2.23
C SER A 2 -65.34 -1.83 2.69
N ASP A 3 -64.30 -1.67 1.88
CA ASP A 3 -62.87 -1.80 2.11
C ASP A 3 -62.38 -1.05 3.37
N SER A 4 -61.42 -1.62 4.11
CA SER A 4 -60.29 -0.90 4.72
C SER A 4 -59.26 -1.90 5.26
N GLU A 5 -58.16 -1.96 4.51
CA GLU A 5 -56.80 -2.36 4.85
C GLU A 5 -56.30 -1.75 6.19
N THR A 6 -55.41 -2.45 6.92
CA THR A 6 -54.14 -1.90 7.47
C THR A 6 -53.38 -2.94 8.31
N THR A 7 -52.38 -3.53 7.65
CA THR A 7 -51.00 -3.83 8.08
C THR A 7 -50.69 -4.01 9.58
N PRO A 8 -50.09 -5.15 10.01
CA PRO A 8 -49.50 -5.25 11.33
C PRO A 8 -48.25 -4.37 11.40
N GLU A 9 -48.22 -3.51 12.41
CA GLU A 9 -47.15 -2.61 12.76
C GLU A 9 -45.81 -3.37 12.84
N ASN A 10 -44.97 -3.17 11.83
CA ASN A 10 -43.62 -3.69 11.75
C ASN A 10 -42.78 -3.02 12.84
N SER A 11 -42.41 -3.82 13.84
CA SER A 11 -41.44 -3.55 14.90
C SER A 11 -40.55 -2.33 14.65
N SER A 12 -40.71 -1.29 15.48
CA SER A 12 -39.73 -0.24 15.66
C SER A 12 -38.38 -0.87 16.05
N ALA A 13 -37.53 -1.11 15.05
CA ALA A 13 -36.09 -1.22 15.27
C ALA A 13 -35.59 0.15 15.73
N PRO A 14 -34.70 0.24 16.72
CA PRO A 14 -34.14 1.52 17.14
C PRO A 14 -33.44 2.16 15.93
N PRO A 15 -33.39 3.50 15.85
CA PRO A 15 -32.55 4.15 14.87
C PRO A 15 -31.14 3.61 15.07
N HIS A 16 -30.64 2.85 14.10
CA HIS A 16 -29.22 2.60 14.02
C HIS A 16 -28.61 3.98 13.99
N PRO A 17 -27.74 4.37 14.94
CA PRO A 17 -26.95 5.53 14.69
C PRO A 17 -26.18 5.15 13.42
N ASP A 18 -26.52 5.81 12.30
CA ASP A 18 -25.53 6.20 11.30
C ASP A 18 -24.46 6.94 12.09
N THR A 19 -23.64 6.15 12.77
CA THR A 19 -22.31 6.53 13.15
C THR A 19 -21.63 6.69 11.81
N ALA A 20 -21.83 7.87 11.21
CA ALA A 20 -20.75 8.59 10.59
C ALA A 20 -19.68 8.69 11.68
N VAL A 21 -18.99 7.58 11.90
CA VAL A 21 -17.81 7.56 12.71
C VAL A 21 -16.90 8.42 11.87
N SER A 22 -16.76 9.67 12.28
CA SER A 22 -15.64 10.50 11.93
C SER A 22 -14.40 9.81 12.51
N PHE A 23 -14.08 8.64 11.95
CA PHE A 23 -12.83 7.98 12.19
C PHE A 23 -11.82 8.99 11.65
N SER A 24 -11.05 9.61 12.55
CA SER A 24 -9.71 10.02 12.19
C SER A 24 -8.95 8.74 11.81
N ILE A 25 -9.26 8.17 10.63
CA ILE A 25 -8.53 7.07 9.98
C ILE A 25 -7.08 7.52 9.77
N TRP A 26 -6.89 8.83 9.69
CA TRP A 26 -5.62 9.52 9.57
C TRP A 26 -5.33 10.39 10.80
N PRO A 27 -4.09 10.39 11.33
CA PRO A 27 -2.94 9.61 10.90
C PRO A 27 -2.98 8.14 11.36
N PRO A 28 -2.47 7.18 10.57
CA PRO A 28 -2.31 5.80 11.00
C PRO A 28 -1.43 5.73 12.25
N ALA A 29 -1.80 4.86 13.20
CA ALA A 29 -1.00 4.62 14.38
C ALA A 29 0.41 4.16 14.00
N GLN A 30 1.41 4.49 14.82
CA GLN A 30 2.81 4.13 14.57
C GLN A 30 2.98 2.64 14.27
N ARG A 31 2.25 1.76 14.97
CA ARG A 31 2.23 0.31 14.71
C ARG A 31 1.83 -0.04 13.26
N THR A 32 0.86 0.67 12.68
CA THR A 32 0.43 0.47 11.30
C THR A 32 1.51 0.94 10.33
N ARG A 33 2.18 2.07 10.64
CA ARG A 33 3.32 2.56 9.86
C ARG A 33 4.47 1.56 9.86
N ASP A 34 4.83 1.02 11.02
CA ASP A 34 5.86 -0.02 11.14
C ASP A 34 5.48 -1.31 10.39
N ALA A 35 4.20 -1.72 10.41
CA ALA A 35 3.74 -2.86 9.64
C ALA A 35 3.87 -2.63 8.12
N VAL A 36 3.59 -1.40 7.64
CA VAL A 36 3.79 -1.01 6.23
C VAL A 36 5.27 -1.04 5.86
N ILE A 37 6.14 -0.51 6.71
CA ILE A 37 7.60 -0.56 6.51
C ILE A 37 8.06 -2.01 6.41
N ASN A 38 7.69 -2.87 7.36
CA ASN A 38 8.07 -4.28 7.33
C ASN A 38 7.58 -4.98 6.06
N ARG A 39 6.34 -4.69 5.63
CA ARG A 39 5.79 -5.24 4.39
C ARG A 39 6.54 -4.76 3.15
N LEU A 40 6.96 -3.49 3.12
CA LEU A 40 7.81 -2.94 2.07
C LEU A 40 9.17 -3.62 2.07
N VAL A 41 9.80 -3.80 3.23
CA VAL A 41 11.08 -4.52 3.35
C VAL A 41 10.95 -5.93 2.78
N GLU A 42 9.95 -6.71 3.22
CA GLU A 42 9.71 -8.05 2.68
C GLU A 42 9.50 -8.02 1.17
N THR A 43 8.73 -7.06 0.64
CA THR A 43 8.46 -6.97 -0.79
C THR A 43 9.72 -6.63 -1.61
N LEU A 44 10.60 -5.81 -1.05
CA LEU A 44 11.83 -5.33 -1.67
C LEU A 44 13.00 -6.32 -1.53
N SER A 45 13.06 -7.06 -0.43
CA SER A 45 14.13 -8.01 -0.13
C SER A 45 13.80 -9.45 -0.53
N ALA A 46 12.51 -9.82 -0.61
CA ALA A 46 12.12 -11.18 -0.98
C ALA A 46 12.06 -11.37 -2.51
N PRO A 47 12.30 -12.60 -3.00
CA PRO A 47 12.08 -12.93 -4.39
C PRO A 47 10.57 -12.81 -4.73
N SER A 48 10.22 -11.87 -5.60
CA SER A 48 8.86 -11.54 -6.01
C SER A 48 8.80 -11.19 -7.51
N VAL A 49 7.62 -10.87 -8.03
CA VAL A 49 7.44 -10.42 -9.43
C VAL A 49 8.28 -9.17 -9.70
N LEU A 50 8.41 -8.28 -8.71
CA LEU A 50 9.27 -7.09 -8.80
C LEU A 50 10.75 -7.47 -8.89
N SER A 51 11.21 -8.43 -8.08
CA SER A 51 12.62 -8.81 -8.09
C SER A 51 13.04 -9.53 -9.37
N LYS A 52 12.11 -10.20 -10.06
CA LYS A 52 12.35 -10.77 -11.40
C LYS A 52 12.55 -9.70 -12.48
N ARG A 53 12.08 -8.47 -12.26
CA ARG A 53 12.15 -7.36 -13.23
C ARG A 53 13.20 -6.31 -12.87
N TYR A 54 13.46 -6.12 -11.58
CA TYR A 54 14.28 -5.03 -11.06
C TYR A 54 15.43 -5.50 -10.14
N GLY A 55 15.51 -6.79 -9.81
CA GLY A 55 16.46 -7.35 -8.84
C GLY A 55 15.96 -7.31 -7.40
N THR A 56 16.63 -8.03 -6.49
CA THR A 56 16.36 -8.00 -5.03
C THR A 56 17.27 -6.99 -4.33
N LEU A 57 16.74 -6.32 -3.29
CA LEU A 57 17.52 -5.50 -2.37
C LEU A 57 18.09 -6.34 -1.22
N SER A 58 19.27 -5.97 -0.70
CA SER A 58 19.71 -6.49 0.59
C SER A 58 18.74 -6.03 1.69
N SER A 59 18.61 -6.80 2.77
CA SER A 59 17.68 -6.46 3.86
C SER A 59 17.93 -5.07 4.44
N ASP A 60 19.18 -4.64 4.55
CA ASP A 60 19.57 -3.30 5.02
C ASP A 60 19.11 -2.21 4.05
N GLU A 61 19.41 -2.36 2.76
CA GLU A 61 18.99 -1.41 1.71
C GLU A 61 17.47 -1.35 1.57
N ALA A 62 16.79 -2.49 1.66
CA ALA A 62 15.34 -2.59 1.66
C ALA A 62 14.73 -1.88 2.86
N SER A 63 15.34 -1.98 4.05
CA SER A 63 14.90 -1.27 5.26
C SER A 63 15.03 0.24 5.12
N ALA A 64 16.18 0.71 4.64
CA ALA A 64 16.41 2.13 4.39
C ALA A 64 15.42 2.69 3.36
N ALA A 65 15.26 1.99 2.23
CA ALA A 65 14.30 2.37 1.19
C ALA A 65 12.85 2.35 1.69
N ALA A 66 12.44 1.31 2.43
CA ALA A 66 11.09 1.20 2.97
C ALA A 66 10.75 2.34 3.94
N ARG A 67 11.68 2.70 4.84
CA ARG A 67 11.51 3.83 5.77
C ARG A 67 11.41 5.16 5.02
N GLN A 68 12.21 5.34 3.97
CA GLN A 68 12.16 6.55 3.15
C GLN A 68 10.83 6.63 2.37
N ILE A 69 10.43 5.55 1.68
CA ILE A 69 9.17 5.46 0.94
C ILE A 69 7.98 5.79 1.85
N GLU A 70 7.92 5.16 3.03
CA GLU A 70 6.84 5.37 3.99
C GLU A 70 6.84 6.80 4.53
N GLY A 71 7.99 7.32 4.95
CA GLY A 71 8.09 8.66 5.52
C GLY A 71 7.72 9.76 4.53
N GLU A 72 8.12 9.62 3.27
CA GLU A 72 7.74 10.55 2.21
C GLU A 72 6.26 10.44 1.85
N ALA A 73 5.71 9.23 1.76
CA ALA A 73 4.28 9.02 1.51
C ALA A 73 3.41 9.56 2.66
N PHE A 74 3.83 9.35 3.90
CA PHE A 74 3.17 9.89 5.09
C PHE A 74 3.17 11.42 5.06
N SER A 75 4.32 12.03 4.73
CA SER A 75 4.44 13.49 4.65
C SER A 75 3.57 14.08 3.53
N ALA A 76 3.54 13.46 2.35
CA ALA A 76 2.70 13.87 1.23
C ALA A 76 1.20 13.75 1.55
N ALA A 77 0.80 12.65 2.21
CA ALA A 77 -0.57 12.44 2.66
C ALA A 77 -0.95 13.40 3.80
N ALA A 78 -0.08 13.61 4.78
CA ALA A 78 -0.29 14.58 5.86
C ALA A 78 -0.43 16.02 5.35
N ALA A 79 0.32 16.37 4.29
CA ALA A 79 0.21 17.64 3.59
C ALA A 79 -1.05 17.79 2.70
N SER A 80 -1.87 16.73 2.58
CA SER A 80 -3.19 16.79 1.94
C SER A 80 -4.32 16.72 2.97
N ALA A 81 -4.11 16.04 4.11
CA ALA A 81 -5.06 15.99 5.22
C ALA A 81 -5.37 17.36 5.83
N ASN A 82 -4.38 18.25 5.84
CA ASN A 82 -4.51 19.64 6.30
C ASN A 82 -5.29 20.54 5.31
N ALA A 83 -5.63 20.06 4.12
CA ALA A 83 -6.27 20.84 3.05
C ALA A 83 -7.80 20.65 2.93
N SER A 84 -8.45 19.89 3.83
CA SER A 84 -9.92 19.64 3.89
C SER A 84 -10.43 18.43 3.10
N THR A 85 -9.88 17.25 3.35
CA THR A 85 -10.23 16.05 2.56
C THR A 85 -10.27 14.84 3.48
N GLU A 86 -11.33 14.05 3.38
CA GLU A 86 -11.74 13.03 4.34
C GLU A 86 -10.57 12.09 4.71
N GLY A 87 -10.53 11.59 5.95
CA GLY A 87 -9.45 10.71 6.42
C GLY A 87 -9.23 9.48 5.54
N VAL A 88 -10.26 9.04 4.81
CA VAL A 88 -10.21 7.95 3.83
C VAL A 88 -9.47 8.33 2.54
N GLU A 89 -9.67 9.54 2.03
CA GLU A 89 -9.00 10.05 0.83
C GLU A 89 -7.50 10.27 1.10
N THR A 90 -7.18 10.73 2.32
CA THR A 90 -5.78 10.82 2.76
C THR A 90 -5.10 9.45 2.80
N LEU A 91 -5.78 8.42 3.33
CA LEU A 91 -5.26 7.05 3.34
C LEU A 91 -5.07 6.48 1.93
N GLN A 92 -5.99 6.82 1.01
CA GLN A 92 -5.88 6.44 -0.39
C GLN A 92 -4.66 7.10 -1.05
N LEU A 93 -4.42 8.38 -0.78
CA LEU A 93 -3.22 9.07 -1.26
C LEU A 93 -1.94 8.46 -0.69
N TYR A 94 -1.91 8.16 0.61
CA TYR A 94 -0.79 7.47 1.25
C TYR A 94 -0.48 6.13 0.57
N SER A 95 -1.51 5.32 0.31
CA SER A 95 -1.36 4.03 -0.39
C SER A 95 -0.85 4.20 -1.82
N LYS A 96 -1.32 5.23 -2.53
CA LYS A 96 -0.87 5.58 -3.88
C LYS A 96 0.60 6.01 -3.88
N GLU A 97 0.99 6.87 -2.94
CA GLU A 97 2.36 7.39 -2.82
C GLU A 97 3.35 6.29 -2.44
N ILE A 98 2.98 5.36 -1.55
CA ILE A 98 3.79 4.17 -1.25
C ILE A 98 4.02 3.36 -2.52
N SER A 99 2.94 3.01 -3.21
CA SER A 99 3.03 2.15 -4.41
C SER A 99 3.87 2.80 -5.51
N LYS A 100 3.67 4.10 -5.73
CA LYS A 100 4.45 4.90 -6.68
C LYS A 100 5.93 4.90 -6.33
N ARG A 101 6.29 5.31 -5.11
CA ARG A 101 7.70 5.40 -4.69
C ARG A 101 8.39 4.06 -4.61
N MET A 102 7.68 3.00 -4.22
CA MET A 102 8.19 1.65 -4.29
C MET A 102 8.59 1.28 -5.72
N LEU A 103 7.71 1.57 -6.70
CA LEU A 103 8.00 1.30 -8.11
C LEU A 103 9.15 2.18 -8.63
N GLU A 104 9.23 3.45 -8.25
CA GLU A 104 10.33 4.34 -8.63
C GLU A 104 11.66 3.87 -8.05
N THR A 105 11.68 3.38 -6.80
CA THR A 105 12.88 2.85 -6.14
C THR A 105 13.44 1.64 -6.89
N VAL A 106 12.58 0.67 -7.23
CA VAL A 106 13.03 -0.52 -7.97
C VAL A 106 13.39 -0.20 -9.43
N LYS A 107 12.71 0.77 -10.04
CA LYS A 107 13.03 1.25 -11.40
C LYS A 107 14.37 1.98 -11.48
N ALA A 108 14.66 2.87 -10.53
CA ALA A 108 15.91 3.63 -10.50
C ALA A 108 17.13 2.72 -10.33
N ARG A 109 16.93 1.53 -9.76
CA ARG A 109 17.97 0.52 -9.58
C ARG A 109 18.11 -0.45 -10.76
N ALA A 110 17.05 -0.68 -11.54
CA ALA A 110 17.20 -1.51 -12.72
C ALA A 110 18.25 -0.91 -13.65
N PRO A 111 19.24 -1.70 -14.09
CA PRO A 111 20.15 -1.29 -15.14
C PRO A 111 19.32 -0.82 -16.36
N PRO A 112 19.75 0.20 -17.11
CA PRO A 112 19.06 0.68 -18.31
C PRO A 112 18.93 -0.35 -19.46
N GLY A 113 19.24 -1.63 -19.23
CA GLY A 113 19.14 -2.72 -20.20
C GLY A 113 18.37 -3.97 -19.73
N THR A 114 17.88 -4.05 -18.50
CA THR A 114 17.28 -5.32 -17.98
C THR A 114 15.81 -5.53 -18.38
N ALA A 115 15.25 -4.67 -19.23
CA ALA A 115 14.01 -4.98 -19.94
C ALA A 115 14.21 -6.05 -21.03
N ALA A 116 15.46 -6.40 -21.39
CA ALA A 116 15.78 -7.40 -22.39
C ALA A 116 17.09 -8.13 -22.08
N ALA A 117 17.09 -9.02 -21.08
CA ALA A 117 18.17 -10.00 -20.92
C ALA A 117 17.63 -11.25 -20.21
N GLU A 118 16.71 -11.96 -20.87
CA GLU A 118 16.65 -13.41 -20.73
C GLU A 118 17.71 -13.97 -21.69
N GLY A 119 18.82 -14.45 -21.14
CA GLY A 119 19.89 -15.01 -21.96
C GLY A 119 21.24 -15.04 -21.26
N VAL A 120 21.61 -16.24 -20.82
CA VAL A 120 22.98 -16.71 -20.58
C VAL A 120 23.66 -16.25 -19.29
N SER A 121 23.63 -17.13 -18.28
CA SER A 121 24.88 -17.73 -17.75
C SER A 121 24.58 -18.78 -16.68
N ALA A 122 24.77 -20.04 -17.04
CA ALA A 122 25.31 -21.02 -16.11
C ALA A 122 26.42 -21.74 -16.88
N ALA A 123 27.59 -21.13 -16.87
CA ALA A 123 28.83 -21.78 -17.23
C ALA A 123 29.02 -22.97 -16.28
N VAL A 124 29.15 -24.16 -16.86
CA VAL A 124 29.84 -25.28 -16.23
C VAL A 124 30.91 -25.70 -17.22
N SER A 125 32.13 -25.24 -16.94
CA SER A 125 33.38 -25.83 -17.42
C SER A 125 33.78 -26.94 -16.45
N ASP A 126 34.14 -28.11 -16.98
CA ASP A 126 35.20 -29.05 -16.53
C ASP A 126 35.03 -30.35 -17.36
N ASP A 127 35.83 -30.62 -18.40
CA ASP A 127 37.19 -31.21 -18.41
C ASP A 127 37.24 -32.69 -18.00
N LEU A 128 37.18 -33.59 -19.01
CA LEU A 128 38.03 -34.77 -19.28
C LEU A 128 37.40 -35.73 -20.30
#